data_AF-A0A534UE41-F1
#
_entry.id   AF-A0A534UE41-F1
#
_cell.length_a   1.000
_cell.length_b   1.000
_cell.length_c   1.000
_cell.angle_alpha   90.00
_cell.angle_beta   90.00
_cell.angle_gamma   90.00
#
_symmetry.space_group_name_H-M   'P 1'
#
loop_
_entity.id
_entity.type
_entity.pdbx_description
1 polymer ?
#
loop_
_entity_poly.entity_id
_entity_poly.type
_entity_poly.pdbx_seq_one_letter_code
_entity_poly.pdbx_strand_id
1 'polypeptide(L)' 'MTPEALHSLAEEFVTRDGTDYGQVEKTLEEKVAALMRQLERGEAAILYDSESQTINIAPRHALR' A
#
# COMPACT_ATOMS: atom_id res chain seq x y z
N MET A 1 0.20 -15.54 2.78
CA MET A 1 -0.41 -14.31 3.31
C MET A 1 -1.91 -14.46 3.22
N THR A 2 -2.65 -14.13 4.28
CA THR A 2 -4.12 -14.11 4.22
C THR A 2 -4.60 -12.76 3.66
N PRO A 3 -5.78 -12.70 3.03
CA PRO A 3 -6.35 -11.43 2.55
C PRO A 3 -6.46 -10.36 3.64
N GLU A 4 -6.75 -10.77 4.88
CA GLU A 4 -6.88 -9.87 6.03
C GLU A 4 -5.53 -9.25 6.41
N ALA A 5 -4.46 -10.05 6.40
CA ALA A 5 -3.11 -9.55 6.67
C ALA A 5 -2.66 -8.54 5.60
N LEU A 6 -3.03 -8.78 4.34
CA LEU A 6 -2.75 -7.85 3.25
C LEU A 6 -3.55 -6.55 3.40
N HIS A 7 -4.82 -6.63 3.82
CA HIS A 7 -5.66 -5.47 4.06
C HIS A 7 -5.12 -4.60 5.20
N SER A 8 -4.72 -5.20 6.33
CA SER A 8 -4.13 -4.46 7.44
C SER A 8 -2.80 -3.80 7.05
N LEU A 9 -1.96 -4.45 6.25
CA LEU A 9 -0.74 -3.85 5.71
C LEU A 9 -1.05 -2.68 4.77
N ALA A 10 -2.10 -2.80 3.94
CA ALA A 10 -2.53 -1.72 3.05
C ALA A 10 -3.08 -0.51 3.82
N GLU A 11 -3.85 -0.74 4.89
CA GLU A 11 -4.31 0.32 5.79
C GLU A 11 -3.14 1.02 6.49
N GLU A 12 -2.20 0.26 7.05
CA GLU A 12 -1.01 0.82 7.70
C GLU A 12 -0.18 1.64 6.72
N PHE A 13 0.01 1.16 5.49
CA PHE A 13 0.75 1.87 4.46
C PHE A 13 0.06 3.20 4.10
N VAL A 14 -1.25 3.16 3.81
CA VAL A 14 -2.02 4.35 3.42
C VAL A 14 -2.11 5.39 4.54
N THR A 15 -2.15 4.95 5.81
CA THR A 15 -2.18 5.86 6.97
C THR A 15 -0.82 6.48 7.27
N ARG A 16 0.27 5.75 7.00
CA ARG A 16 1.64 6.20 7.26
C ARG A 16 2.18 7.13 6.18
N ASP A 17 1.77 6.93 4.93
CA ASP A 17 2.11 7.77 3.77
C ASP A 17 1.18 8.99 3.66
N GLY A 18 0.91 9.64 4.80
CA GLY A 18 -0.04 10.74 5.02
C GLY A 18 0.25 12.04 4.27
N THR A 19 0.64 11.97 3.01
CA THR A 19 0.80 13.10 2.11
C THR A 19 -0.38 13.10 1.13
N ASP A 20 -1.49 13.75 1.51
CA ASP A 20 -2.14 14.66 0.56
C ASP A 20 -3.08 15.64 1.26
N TYR A 21 -2.54 16.84 1.50
CA TYR A 21 -3.33 18.05 1.68
C TYR A 21 -3.87 18.46 0.30
N GLY A 22 -5.09 18.07 -0.05
CA GLY A 22 -5.65 18.43 -1.36
C GLY A 22 -7.12 18.06 -1.56
N GLN A 23 -8.02 18.97 -1.16
CA GLN A 23 -9.45 19.22 -1.49
C GLN A 23 -10.46 18.11 -1.88
N VAL A 24 -10.08 16.85 -2.08
CA VAL A 24 -10.99 15.69 -2.14
C VAL A 24 -10.28 14.51 -1.49
N GLU A 25 -10.38 14.40 -0.16
CA GLU A 25 -9.85 13.25 0.58
C GLU A 25 -10.62 12.00 0.13
N LYS A 26 -9.95 11.16 -0.67
CA LYS A 26 -10.39 9.77 -0.81
C LYS A 26 -10.40 9.14 0.57
N THR A 27 -11.46 8.42 0.91
CA THR A 27 -11.54 7.74 2.21
C THR A 27 -10.41 6.72 2.33
N LEU A 28 -10.11 6.31 3.57
CA LEU A 28 -9.15 5.24 3.81
C LEU A 28 -9.52 3.98 3.00
N GLU A 29 -10.80 3.60 2.94
CA GLU A 29 -11.25 2.47 2.13
C GLU A 29 -10.99 2.68 0.64
N GLU A 30 -11.22 3.87 0.09
CA GLU A 30 -10.98 4.13 -1.33
C GLU A 30 -9.50 4.06 -1.70
N LYS A 31 -8.63 4.52 -0.80
CA LYS A 31 -7.18 4.42 -0.95
C LYS A 31 -6.71 2.95 -0.85
N VAL A 32 -7.23 2.19 0.11
CA VAL A 32 -6.96 0.74 0.24
C VAL A 32 -7.45 -0.01 -0.99
N ALA A 33 -8.67 0.23 -1.46
CA ALA A 33 -9.21 -0.38 -2.66
C ALA A 33 -8.39 -0.03 -3.91
N ALA A 34 -7.88 1.19 -4.00
CA ALA A 34 -6.96 1.58 -5.08
C ALA A 34 -5.63 0.82 -5.03
N LEU A 35 -5.04 0.68 -3.85
CA LEU A 35 -3.81 -0.07 -3.65
C LEU A 35 -3.99 -1.57 -3.98
N MET A 36 -5.09 -2.17 -3.54
CA MET A 36 -5.43 -3.57 -3.86
C MET A 36 -5.54 -3.79 -5.37
N ARG A 37 -6.23 -2.89 -6.10
CA ARG A 37 -6.28 -2.98 -7.57
C ARG A 37 -4.91 -2.82 -8.23
N GLN A 38 -4.03 -1.98 -7.68
CA GLN A 38 -2.66 -1.84 -8.20
C GLN A 38 -1.85 -3.11 -7.98
N LEU A 39 -2.01 -3.78 -6.84
CA LEU A 39 -1.40 -5.08 -6.56
C LEU A 39 -1.93 -6.15 -7.54
N GLU A 40 -3.24 -6.21 -7.77
CA GLU A 40 -3.86 -7.13 -8.74
C GLU A 40 -3.35 -6.91 -10.17
N ARG A 41 -3.11 -5.65 -10.55
CA ARG A 41 -2.57 -5.27 -11.87
C ARG A 41 -1.06 -5.40 -11.99
N GLY A 42 -0.36 -5.68 -10.89
CA GLY A 42 1.12 -5.70 -10.84
C GLY A 42 1.78 -4.33 -10.94
N GLU A 43 1.01 -3.26 -10.73
CA GLU A 43 1.46 -1.85 -10.71
C GLU A 43 2.10 -1.48 -9.36
N ALA A 44 1.80 -2.23 -8.29
CA ALA A 44 2.45 -2.16 -6.98
C ALA A 44 3.03 -3.53 -6.60
N ALA A 45 4.01 -3.54 -5.70
CA ALA A 45 4.63 -4.75 -5.20
C ALA A 45 4.80 -4.72 -3.68
N ILE A 46 4.69 -5.89 -3.07
CA ILE A 46 5.00 -6.11 -1.65
C ILE A 46 6.49 -6.45 -1.57
N LEU A 47 7.22 -5.69 -0.77
CA LEU A 47 8.63 -5.88 -0.50
C LEU A 47 8.79 -6.42 0.91
N TYR A 48 9.58 -7.48 1.02
CA TYR A 48 10.04 -7.96 2.31
C TYR A 48 11.51 -7.60 2.47
N ASP A 49 11.82 -6.83 3.50
CA ASP A 49 13.19 -6.58 3.91
C ASP A 49 13.60 -7.64 4.93
N SER A 50 14.53 -8.51 4.54
CA SER A 50 15.03 -9.59 5.40
C SER A 50 15.90 -9.09 6.54
N GLU A 51 16.52 -7.92 6.41
CA GLU A 51 17.42 -7.37 7.43
C GLU A 51 16.61 -6.76 8.59
N SER A 52 15.60 -5.95 8.27
CA SER A 52 14.70 -5.36 9.26
C SER A 52 13.50 -6.26 9.62
N GLN A 53 13.31 -7.37 8.90
CA GLN A 53 12.13 -8.24 8.97
C GLN A 53 10.81 -7.48 8.76
N THR A 54 10.84 -6.41 7.96
CA THR A 54 9.66 -5.57 7.70
C THR A 54 9.04 -5.87 6.34
N ILE A 55 7.74 -5.61 6.24
CA ILE A 55 7.00 -5.65 4.98
C ILE A 55 6.64 -4.22 4.61
N ASN A 56 6.93 -3.84 3.37
CA ASN A 56 6.52 -2.58 2.78
C ASN A 56 5.74 -2.83 1.48
N ILE A 57 4.96 -1.84 1.06
CA ILE A 57 4.30 -1.84 -0.23
C ILE A 57 4.83 -0.64 -1.00
N ALA A 58 5.20 -0.81 -2.27
CA ALA A 58 5.63 0.32 -3.08
C ALA A 58 5.07 0.21 -4.50
N PRO A 59 4.77 1.36 -5.13
CA PRO A 59 4.48 1.38 -6.56
C PRO A 59 5.70 0.86 -7.33
N ARG A 60 5.45 0.05 -8.36
CA ARG A 60 6.53 -0.59 -9.12
C ARG A 60 7.41 0.40 -9.87
N HIS A 61 6.90 1.60 -10.15
CA HIS A 61 7.69 2.69 -10.73
C HIS A 61 8.67 3.34 -9.75
N ALA A 62 8.43 3.23 -8.44
CA ALA A 62 9.31 3.74 -7.38
C ALA A 62 10.44 2.75 -7.03
N LEU A 63 10.38 1.51 -7.54
CA LEU A 63 11.37 0.45 -7.35
C LEU A 63 12.49 0.44 -8.42
N ARG A 64 12.72 1.59 -9.07
CA ARG A 64 13.69 1.73 -10.15
C ARG A 64 15.02 2.25 -9.67
#